data_AF-A0A8H5MFJ5-F1
#
_entry.id   AF-A0A8H5MFJ5-F1
#
_cell.length_a   1.000
_cell.length_b   1.000
_cell.length_c   1.000
_cell.angle_alpha   90.00
_cell.angle_beta   90.00
_cell.angle_gamma   90.00
#
_symmetry.space_group_name_H-M   'P 1'
#
loop_
_entity.id
_entity.type
_entity.pdbx_description
1 polymer ?
#
loop_
_entity_poly.entity_id
_entity_poly.type
_entity_poly.pdbx_seq_one_letter_code
_entity_poly.pdbx_strand_id
1 'polypeptide(L)'
;MLIDWELSNDVGELGSRSYERTGTWQFRSIRLLQAKEADKIQHSVGDELESFLWVLSWVIAFDQLMRGGSAKKSKLGSGGLTIRDLKLATPQVCDLLTTLWQKFGGRYGSDMFFTEQTRSKEDADKWLQSLESHDWMMGQLETALANEDWKKLNDRRVTYEYGTSKRTLTEGQKKRKSVMTDYGPFPMPKKPRVEATAQNMCGLMDEHEDHIFH
;
A
#
# COMPACT_ATOMS: atom_id res chain seq x y z
N MET A 1 -2.63 12.28 -10.03
CA MET A 1 -3.37 13.28 -9.23
C MET A 1 -3.39 12.78 -7.79
N LEU A 2 -2.62 13.41 -6.90
CA LEU A 2 -2.70 13.12 -5.46
C LEU A 2 -3.97 13.79 -4.93
N ILE A 3 -4.88 12.98 -4.39
CA ILE A 3 -6.22 13.37 -3.95
C ILE A 3 -6.25 13.24 -2.44
N ASP A 4 -6.06 14.36 -1.73
CA ASP A 4 -6.42 14.57 -0.31
C ASP A 4 -6.11 16.03 0.14
N TRP A 5 -6.15 16.99 -0.79
CA TRP A 5 -5.93 18.42 -0.48
C TRP A 5 -7.00 19.01 0.44
N GLU A 6 -8.14 18.34 0.59
CA GLU A 6 -9.24 18.77 1.48
C GLU A 6 -8.94 18.62 2.98
N LEU A 7 -7.81 17.98 3.33
CA LEU A 7 -7.33 17.84 4.71
C LEU A 7 -6.04 18.65 4.99
N SER A 8 -5.63 19.53 4.07
CA SER A 8 -4.49 20.42 4.28
C SER A 8 -4.88 21.53 5.27
N ASN A 9 -4.17 21.64 6.40
CA ASN A 9 -4.30 22.78 7.28
C ASN A 9 -3.70 24.04 6.64
N ASP A 10 -4.22 25.20 7.02
CA ASP A 10 -3.52 26.46 6.78
C ASP A 10 -2.18 26.45 7.51
N VAL A 11 -1.14 27.00 6.87
CA VAL A 11 0.27 27.00 7.35
C VAL A 11 0.42 27.62 8.76
N GLY A 12 -0.60 28.31 9.28
CA GLY A 12 -0.63 28.93 10.60
C GLY A 12 -1.33 28.14 11.72
N GLU A 13 -2.02 27.03 11.45
CA GLU A 13 -2.69 26.25 12.50
C GLU A 13 -1.75 25.23 13.15
N LEU A 14 -1.20 25.61 14.32
CA LEU A 14 -0.38 24.78 15.20
C LEU A 14 -1.19 23.75 16.05
N GLY A 15 -2.41 23.44 15.64
CA GLY A 15 -3.23 22.44 16.32
C GLY A 15 -2.62 21.04 16.16
N SER A 16 -2.44 20.33 17.28
CA SER A 16 -2.00 18.93 17.24
C SER A 16 -2.97 18.10 16.40
N ARG A 17 -2.47 17.40 15.37
CA ARG A 17 -3.24 16.43 14.58
C ARG A 17 -4.00 15.50 15.51
N SER A 18 -5.25 15.18 15.13
CA SER A 18 -6.14 14.27 15.85
C SER A 18 -5.39 13.06 16.43
N TYR A 19 -5.66 12.75 17.70
CA TYR A 19 -5.16 11.57 18.41
C TYR A 19 -5.46 10.25 17.67
N GLU A 20 -6.46 10.26 16.78
CA GLU A 20 -6.75 9.15 15.88
C GLU A 20 -5.75 9.11 14.72
N ARG A 21 -5.00 8.00 14.62
CA ARG A 21 -4.17 7.64 13.47
C ARG A 21 -5.07 7.40 12.24
N THR A 22 -5.45 8.47 11.56
CA THR A 22 -6.21 8.47 10.30
C THR A 22 -5.31 8.15 9.09
N GLY A 23 -5.88 7.51 8.08
CA GLY A 23 -5.22 7.13 6.82
C GLY A 23 -5.11 5.61 6.58
N THR A 24 -4.71 5.23 5.37
CA THR A 24 -4.64 3.83 4.95
C THR A 24 -3.36 3.16 5.47
N TRP A 25 -3.47 2.48 6.62
CA TRP A 25 -2.37 1.83 7.35
C TRP A 25 -1.47 0.93 6.50
N GLN A 26 -2.04 0.31 5.47
CA GLN A 26 -1.33 -0.59 4.58
C GLN A 26 -0.24 0.10 3.74
N PHE A 27 -0.28 1.43 3.56
CA PHE A 27 0.74 2.19 2.83
C PHE A 27 1.67 2.98 3.76
N ARG A 28 1.29 3.19 5.01
CA ARG A 28 2.11 3.93 5.99
C ARG A 28 3.49 3.28 6.19
N SER A 29 4.52 4.12 6.32
CA SER A 29 5.89 3.66 6.53
C SER A 29 6.06 2.85 7.83
N ILE A 30 6.98 1.89 7.84
CA ILE A 30 7.26 1.07 9.04
C ILE A 30 7.66 1.95 10.23
N ARG A 31 8.47 2.99 9.99
CA ARG A 31 8.92 3.91 11.04
C ARG A 31 7.74 4.58 11.76
N LEU A 32 6.75 5.04 11.01
CA LEU A 32 5.54 5.66 11.55
C LEU A 32 4.58 4.65 12.18
N LEU A 33 4.57 3.40 11.70
CA LEU A 33 3.79 2.31 12.30
C LEU A 33 4.34 1.90 13.67
N GLN A 34 5.67 1.87 13.81
CA GLN A 34 6.38 1.45 15.02
C GLN A 34 6.54 2.56 16.07
N ALA A 35 6.26 3.81 15.71
CA ALA A 35 6.25 4.93 16.65
C ALA A 35 5.34 4.62 17.84
N LYS A 36 5.84 4.80 19.07
CA LYS A 36 4.99 4.79 20.26
C LYS A 36 4.33 6.15 20.43
N GLU A 37 3.25 6.24 21.20
CA GLU A 37 2.57 7.52 21.46
C GLU A 37 3.48 8.58 22.11
N ALA A 38 4.49 8.13 22.87
CA ALA A 38 5.50 9.01 23.45
C ALA A 38 6.54 9.53 22.42
N ASP A 39 6.66 8.87 21.27
CA ASP A 39 7.64 9.22 20.24
C ASP A 39 7.04 10.29 19.32
N LYS A 40 7.49 11.55 19.45
CA LYS A 40 7.21 12.59 18.46
C LYS A 40 8.06 12.37 17.20
N ILE A 41 7.71 11.36 16.40
CA ILE A 41 8.38 11.09 15.14
C ILE A 41 7.92 12.11 14.09
N GLN A 42 8.86 12.92 13.61
CA GLN A 42 8.62 13.78 12.46
C GLN A 42 8.65 12.95 11.18
N HIS A 43 7.63 13.16 10.35
CA HIS A 43 7.55 12.60 9.01
C HIS A 43 8.76 13.02 8.17
N SER A 44 9.32 12.09 7.38
CA SER A 44 10.42 12.38 6.45
C SER A 44 10.07 11.99 5.03
N VAL A 45 10.85 12.49 4.07
CA VAL A 45 10.72 12.12 2.64
C VAL A 45 10.83 10.61 2.46
N GLY A 46 11.71 9.94 3.20
CA GLY A 46 11.81 8.48 3.17
C GLY A 46 10.51 7.76 3.55
N ASP A 47 9.66 8.34 4.40
CA ASP A 47 8.34 7.76 4.71
C ASP A 47 7.36 7.90 3.53
N GLU A 48 7.45 9.00 2.77
CA GLU A 48 6.67 9.25 1.55
C GLU A 48 7.09 8.28 0.44
N LEU A 49 8.41 8.12 0.25
CA LEU A 49 8.97 7.19 -0.72
C LEU A 49 8.62 5.74 -0.40
N GLU A 50 8.61 5.36 0.88
CA GLU A 50 8.12 4.03 1.28
C GLU A 50 6.65 3.85 0.90
N SER A 51 5.82 4.84 1.21
CA SER A 51 4.39 4.81 0.91
C SER A 51 4.15 4.70 -0.60
N PHE A 52 4.92 5.45 -1.40
CA PHE A 52 4.91 5.36 -2.86
C PHE A 52 5.30 3.98 -3.35
N LEU A 53 6.37 3.36 -2.81
CA LEU A 53 6.78 2.01 -3.20
C LEU A 53 5.68 0.98 -2.91
N TRP A 54 5.03 1.07 -1.74
CA TRP A 54 3.91 0.19 -1.43
C TRP A 54 2.74 0.37 -2.40
N VAL A 55 2.39 1.62 -2.76
CA VAL A 55 1.32 1.90 -3.72
C VAL A 55 1.68 1.37 -5.11
N LEU A 56 2.91 1.65 -5.58
CA LEU A 56 3.39 1.18 -6.88
C LEU A 56 3.36 -0.34 -6.98
N SER A 57 3.88 -1.03 -5.97
CA SER A 57 3.84 -2.49 -5.89
C SER A 57 2.42 -3.04 -5.80
N TRP A 58 1.51 -2.37 -5.10
CA TRP A 58 0.10 -2.77 -5.05
C TRP A 58 -0.59 -2.62 -6.41
N VAL A 59 -0.33 -1.53 -7.15
CA VAL A 59 -0.89 -1.33 -8.50
C VAL A 59 -0.42 -2.42 -9.46
N ILE A 60 0.86 -2.82 -9.36
CA ILE A 60 1.48 -3.79 -10.27
C ILE A 60 1.12 -5.24 -9.91
N ALA A 61 1.10 -5.59 -8.63
CA ALA A 61 1.09 -6.97 -8.15
C ALA A 61 -0.04 -7.25 -7.15
N PHE A 62 -1.16 -6.55 -7.31
CA PHE A 62 -2.38 -6.54 -6.47
C PHE A 62 -2.50 -7.68 -5.43
N ASP A 63 -2.88 -7.33 -4.21
CA ASP A 63 -3.15 -8.19 -3.02
C ASP A 63 -1.97 -9.06 -2.53
N GLN A 64 -1.03 -9.50 -3.38
CA GLN A 64 0.05 -10.43 -3.01
C GLN A 64 1.07 -9.84 -2.03
N LEU A 65 1.29 -8.52 -2.07
CA LEU A 65 2.24 -7.84 -1.19
C LEU A 65 1.63 -7.36 0.13
N MET A 66 0.31 -7.25 0.24
CA MET A 66 -0.31 -6.39 1.26
C MET A 66 -0.77 -7.17 2.49
N ARG A 67 0.19 -7.42 3.39
CA ARG A 67 -0.10 -7.71 4.80
C ARG A 67 0.58 -6.63 5.64
N GLY A 68 -0.22 -5.84 6.34
CA GLY A 68 0.28 -4.75 7.19
C GLY A 68 1.14 -5.23 8.36
N GLY A 69 1.75 -4.30 9.07
CA GLY A 69 2.50 -4.58 10.31
C GLY A 69 3.95 -5.04 10.08
N SER A 70 4.44 -5.93 10.94
CA SER A 70 5.85 -6.36 11.00
C SER A 70 6.34 -7.08 9.73
N ALA A 71 5.43 -7.69 8.98
CA ALA A 71 5.73 -8.35 7.71
C ALA A 71 6.34 -7.39 6.67
N LYS A 72 5.98 -6.09 6.73
CA LYS A 72 6.54 -5.07 5.85
C LYS A 72 8.06 -4.97 5.94
N LYS A 73 8.59 -5.00 7.17
CA LYS A 73 10.04 -4.87 7.41
C LYS A 73 10.81 -6.03 6.80
N SER A 74 10.29 -7.25 6.97
CA SER A 74 10.89 -8.44 6.36
C SER A 74 10.87 -8.35 4.84
N LYS A 75 9.73 -7.98 4.23
CA LYS A 75 9.60 -7.85 2.77
C LYS A 75 10.52 -6.77 2.18
N LEU A 76 10.59 -5.59 2.80
CA LEU A 76 11.49 -4.53 2.34
C LEU A 76 12.96 -4.89 2.58
N GLY A 77 13.28 -5.57 3.68
CA GLY A 77 14.63 -6.07 3.96
C GLY A 77 15.11 -7.09 2.93
N SER A 78 14.25 -8.00 2.48
CA SER A 78 14.55 -8.94 1.38
C SER A 78 14.57 -8.29 0.00
N GLY A 79 14.06 -7.06 -0.12
CA GLY A 79 14.18 -6.20 -1.29
C GLY A 79 13.77 -6.90 -2.60
N GLY A 80 14.76 -7.09 -3.48
CA GLY A 80 14.54 -7.65 -4.82
C GLY A 80 14.06 -9.11 -4.85
N LEU A 81 14.36 -9.91 -3.81
CA LEU A 81 13.87 -11.29 -3.75
C LEU A 81 12.35 -11.33 -3.67
N THR A 82 11.76 -10.46 -2.82
CA THR A 82 10.31 -10.34 -2.71
C THR A 82 9.65 -9.99 -4.03
N ILE A 83 10.27 -9.14 -4.85
CA ILE A 83 9.71 -8.76 -6.14
C ILE A 83 9.79 -9.90 -7.14
N ARG A 84 10.91 -10.63 -7.18
CA ARG A 84 11.08 -11.78 -8.08
C ARG A 84 10.06 -12.89 -7.79
N ASP A 85 9.70 -13.07 -6.52
CA ASP A 85 8.70 -14.05 -6.10
C ASP A 85 7.28 -13.74 -6.60
N LEU A 86 6.99 -12.48 -6.97
CA LEU A 86 5.69 -12.07 -7.50
C LEU A 86 5.44 -12.56 -8.93
N LYS A 87 6.47 -13.08 -9.62
CA LYS A 87 6.39 -13.62 -10.98
C LYS A 87 5.65 -12.69 -11.94
N LEU A 88 6.03 -11.42 -11.95
CA LEU A 88 5.39 -10.40 -12.78
C LEU A 88 5.54 -10.74 -14.27
N ALA A 89 4.45 -10.58 -15.03
CA ALA A 89 4.40 -10.92 -16.44
C ALA A 89 5.29 -10.02 -17.32
N THR A 90 5.55 -8.79 -16.86
CA THR A 90 6.34 -7.79 -17.60
C THR A 90 7.74 -7.69 -16.99
N PRO A 91 8.80 -8.18 -17.68
CA PRO A 91 10.16 -8.18 -17.16
C PRO A 91 10.65 -6.78 -16.79
N GLN A 92 10.34 -5.76 -17.60
CA GLN A 92 10.76 -4.37 -17.39
C GLN A 92 10.21 -3.81 -16.07
N VAL A 93 8.95 -4.13 -15.75
CA VAL A 93 8.31 -3.74 -14.49
C VAL A 93 8.91 -4.50 -13.31
N CYS A 94 9.22 -5.79 -13.51
CA CYS A 94 9.92 -6.61 -12.52
C CYS A 94 11.31 -6.05 -12.19
N ASP A 95 12.08 -5.67 -13.22
CA ASP A 95 13.43 -5.14 -13.08
C ASP A 95 13.41 -3.77 -12.38
N LEU A 96 12.49 -2.88 -12.75
CA LEU A 96 12.29 -1.60 -12.07
C LEU A 96 11.98 -1.83 -10.58
N LEU A 97 10.94 -2.62 -10.28
CA LEU A 97 10.53 -2.85 -8.89
C LEU A 97 11.65 -3.52 -8.09
N THR A 98 12.36 -4.48 -8.67
CA THR A 98 13.50 -5.16 -8.04
C THR A 98 14.55 -4.13 -7.65
N THR A 99 14.92 -3.25 -8.57
CA THR A 99 15.95 -2.22 -8.34
C THR A 99 15.52 -1.22 -7.27
N LEU A 100 14.28 -0.74 -7.33
CA LEU A 100 13.71 0.18 -6.35
C LEU A 100 13.69 -0.45 -4.95
N TRP A 101 13.21 -1.68 -4.84
CA TRP A 101 13.11 -2.40 -3.56
C TRP A 101 14.46 -2.78 -2.98
N GLN A 102 15.42 -3.19 -3.82
CA GLN A 102 16.79 -3.47 -3.38
C GLN A 102 17.46 -2.22 -2.80
N LYS A 103 17.35 -1.08 -3.50
CA LYS A 103 17.96 0.17 -3.05
C LYS A 103 17.30 0.70 -1.78
N PHE A 104 15.97 0.69 -1.72
CA PHE A 104 15.23 1.18 -0.56
C PHE A 104 15.34 0.24 0.65
N GLY A 105 15.48 -1.07 0.43
CA GLY A 105 15.66 -2.07 1.47
C GLY A 105 16.85 -1.79 2.40
N GLY A 106 17.82 -1.00 1.95
CA GLY A 106 18.92 -0.54 2.80
C GLY A 106 18.47 0.18 4.06
N ARG A 107 17.34 0.92 4.02
CA ARG A 107 16.71 1.57 5.19
C ARG A 107 16.37 0.58 6.31
N TYR A 108 16.17 -0.70 5.95
CA TYR A 108 15.76 -1.75 6.86
C TYR A 108 16.82 -2.84 7.07
N GLY A 109 18.06 -2.58 6.65
CA GLY A 109 19.17 -3.52 6.80
C GLY A 109 19.09 -4.67 5.80
N SER A 110 18.83 -4.39 4.52
CA SER A 110 18.99 -5.40 3.47
C SER A 110 20.43 -5.93 3.40
N ASP A 111 20.61 -7.14 2.86
CA ASP A 111 21.95 -7.75 2.70
C ASP A 111 22.93 -6.87 1.90
N MET A 112 22.44 -6.14 0.89
CA MET A 112 23.29 -5.20 0.14
C MET A 112 23.80 -4.05 1.02
N PHE A 113 22.95 -3.56 1.94
CA PHE A 113 23.36 -2.52 2.88
C PHE A 113 24.37 -3.04 3.90
N PHE A 114 24.20 -4.26 4.41
CA PHE A 114 25.20 -4.88 5.28
C PHE A 114 26.54 -5.07 4.57
N THR A 115 26.51 -5.45 3.30
CA THR A 115 27.72 -5.59 2.47
C THR A 115 28.43 -4.25 2.32
N GLU A 116 27.68 -3.18 2.00
CA GLU A 116 28.25 -1.84 1.87
C GLU A 116 28.77 -1.30 3.21
N GLN A 117 28.02 -1.50 4.29
CA GLN A 117 28.42 -1.09 5.64
C GLN A 117 29.70 -1.79 6.11
N THR A 118 29.89 -3.07 5.73
CA THR A 118 31.11 -3.83 6.04
C THR A 118 32.31 -3.31 5.24
N ARG A 119 32.07 -2.82 4.02
CA ARG A 119 33.11 -2.26 3.15
C ARG A 119 33.52 -0.85 3.58
N SER A 120 32.54 0.00 3.86
CA SER A 120 32.72 1.40 4.19
C SER A 120 31.49 1.92 4.94
N LYS A 121 31.68 2.24 6.23
CA LYS A 121 30.60 2.81 7.03
C LYS A 121 30.15 4.17 6.49
N GLU A 122 31.11 4.97 6.00
CA GLU A 122 30.85 6.30 5.46
C GLU A 122 29.97 6.23 4.20
N ASP A 123 30.20 5.25 3.33
CA ASP A 123 29.40 5.10 2.11
C ASP A 123 28.02 4.51 2.39
N ALA A 124 27.90 3.63 3.39
CA ALA A 124 26.60 3.18 3.88
C ALA A 124 25.77 4.33 4.49
N ASP A 125 26.40 5.24 5.24
CA ASP A 125 25.71 6.41 5.79
C ASP A 125 25.28 7.38 4.68
N LYS A 126 26.13 7.62 3.67
CA LYS A 126 25.76 8.40 2.47
C LYS A 126 24.61 7.76 1.70
N TRP A 127 24.60 6.43 1.57
CA TRP A 127 23.47 5.72 0.97
C TRP A 127 22.19 6.02 1.75
N LEU A 128 22.15 5.83 3.06
CA LEU A 128 20.96 6.10 3.86
C LEU A 128 20.48 7.55 3.73
N GLN A 129 21.40 8.51 3.71
CA GLN A 129 21.07 9.92 3.47
C GLN A 129 20.45 10.12 2.08
N SER A 130 20.97 9.45 1.05
CA SER A 130 20.39 9.54 -0.30
C SER A 130 18.95 9.03 -0.36
N LEU A 131 18.55 8.08 0.50
CA LEU A 131 17.18 7.57 0.56
C LEU A 131 16.17 8.57 1.13
N GLU A 132 16.63 9.68 1.71
CA GLU A 132 15.79 10.80 2.15
C GLU A 132 15.63 11.88 1.06
N SER A 133 16.07 11.62 -0.17
CA SER A 133 15.81 12.47 -1.33
C SER A 133 15.01 11.72 -2.40
N HIS A 134 14.27 12.46 -3.22
CA HIS A 134 13.57 11.93 -4.39
C HIS A 134 14.53 11.57 -5.54
N ASP A 135 15.72 12.17 -5.57
CA ASP A 135 16.64 12.14 -6.72
C ASP A 135 16.98 10.72 -7.17
N TRP A 136 17.25 9.84 -6.21
CA TRP A 136 17.63 8.46 -6.54
C TRP A 136 16.49 7.70 -7.20
N MET A 137 15.24 7.91 -6.74
CA MET A 137 14.07 7.21 -7.23
C MET A 137 13.69 7.76 -8.60
N MET A 138 13.70 9.08 -8.75
CA MET A 138 13.48 9.75 -10.03
C MET A 138 14.48 9.27 -11.08
N GLY A 139 15.77 9.20 -10.74
CA GLY A 139 16.78 8.66 -11.65
C GLY A 139 16.52 7.21 -12.07
N GLN A 140 16.01 6.35 -11.17
CA GLN A 140 15.61 4.98 -11.54
C GLN A 140 14.40 4.96 -12.47
N LEU A 141 13.39 5.79 -12.20
CA LEU A 141 12.18 5.88 -13.03
C LEU A 141 12.51 6.43 -14.43
N GLU A 142 13.34 7.46 -14.52
CA GLU A 142 13.78 8.03 -15.79
C GLU A 142 14.59 7.02 -16.61
N THR A 143 15.50 6.29 -15.96
CA THR A 143 16.26 5.20 -16.61
C THR A 143 15.34 4.12 -17.15
N ALA A 144 14.33 3.73 -16.38
CA ALA A 144 13.30 2.78 -16.80
C ALA A 144 12.48 3.29 -17.98
N LEU A 145 12.04 4.55 -17.96
CA LEU A 145 11.27 5.17 -19.04
C LEU A 145 12.08 5.41 -20.31
N ALA A 146 13.41 5.51 -20.21
CA ALA A 146 14.29 5.58 -21.37
C ALA A 146 14.41 4.25 -22.13
N ASN A 147 13.97 3.13 -21.55
CA ASN A 147 14.03 1.82 -22.17
C ASN A 147 13.06 1.73 -23.37
N GLU A 148 13.62 1.65 -24.57
CA GLU A 148 12.87 1.56 -25.83
C GLU A 148 11.98 0.31 -25.93
N ASP A 149 12.36 -0.81 -25.31
CA ASP A 149 11.54 -2.02 -25.30
C ASP A 149 10.36 -1.88 -24.34
N TRP A 150 10.49 -1.10 -23.27
CA TRP A 150 9.35 -0.72 -22.44
C TRP A 150 8.38 0.15 -23.24
N LYS A 151 8.88 1.15 -23.98
CA LYS A 151 8.01 2.03 -24.80
C LYS A 151 7.21 1.27 -25.86
N LYS A 152 7.73 0.15 -26.35
CA LYS A 152 7.05 -0.73 -27.31
C LYS A 152 5.97 -1.62 -26.68
N LEU A 153 5.91 -1.74 -25.34
CA LEU A 153 4.82 -2.42 -24.65
C LEU A 153 3.55 -1.61 -24.83
N ASN A 154 2.78 -1.97 -25.84
CA ASN A 154 1.47 -1.40 -26.10
C ASN A 154 0.49 -1.97 -25.07
N ASP A 155 0.29 -1.28 -23.95
CA ASP A 155 -0.70 -1.68 -22.96
C ASP A 155 -2.11 -1.44 -23.51
N ARG A 156 -2.70 -2.50 -24.06
CA ARG A 156 -4.08 -2.51 -24.59
C ARG A 156 -5.13 -2.06 -23.56
N ARG A 157 -4.82 -1.98 -22.26
CA ARG A 157 -5.77 -1.61 -21.21
C ARG A 157 -5.85 -0.11 -20.94
N VAL A 158 -5.02 0.72 -21.58
CA VAL A 158 -4.95 2.15 -21.29
C VAL A 158 -5.39 3.01 -22.49
N THR A 159 -6.68 2.99 -22.79
CA THR A 159 -7.36 4.13 -23.41
C THR A 159 -7.94 5.00 -22.29
N TYR A 160 -7.17 5.96 -21.78
CA TYR A 160 -7.75 7.05 -21.01
C TYR A 160 -8.39 8.03 -21.98
N GLU A 161 -9.67 7.84 -22.28
CA GLU A 161 -10.48 8.97 -22.70
C GLU A 161 -10.65 9.88 -21.49
N TYR A 162 -10.00 11.04 -21.50
CA TYR A 162 -10.34 12.12 -20.58
C TYR A 162 -11.75 12.62 -20.95
N GLY A 163 -12.76 11.93 -20.45
CA GLY A 163 -14.11 12.46 -20.39
C GLY A 163 -14.07 13.70 -19.51
N THR A 164 -14.02 14.88 -20.12
CA THR A 164 -14.29 16.16 -19.46
C THR A 164 -15.76 16.19 -19.07
N SER A 165 -16.15 15.34 -18.12
CA SER A 165 -17.47 15.40 -17.51
C SER A 165 -17.47 16.66 -16.65
N LYS A 166 -17.95 17.76 -17.21
CA LYS A 166 -18.43 18.91 -16.44
C LYS A 166 -19.62 18.44 -15.61
N ARG A 167 -19.37 17.70 -14.53
CA ARG A 167 -20.32 17.55 -13.44
C ARG A 167 -20.31 18.85 -12.67
N THR A 168 -21.06 19.83 -13.16
CA THR A 168 -21.52 20.93 -12.30
C THR A 168 -22.38 20.30 -11.22
N LEU A 169 -21.82 20.14 -10.03
CA LEU A 169 -22.56 19.81 -8.82
C LEU A 169 -23.73 20.78 -8.72
N THR A 170 -24.95 20.26 -8.68
CA THR A 170 -26.14 21.07 -8.40
C THR A 170 -26.01 21.64 -6.98
N GLU A 171 -26.55 22.83 -6.72
CA GLU A 171 -26.37 23.52 -5.43
C GLU A 171 -26.77 22.68 -4.20
N GLY A 172 -27.67 21.70 -4.37
CA GLY A 172 -28.02 20.74 -3.31
C GLY A 172 -26.87 19.81 -2.87
N GLN A 173 -25.91 19.52 -3.76
CA GLN A 173 -24.76 18.66 -3.48
C GLN A 173 -23.55 19.44 -2.92
N LYS A 174 -23.61 20.78 -2.91
CA LYS A 174 -22.56 21.65 -2.33
C LYS A 174 -22.69 21.84 -0.81
N LYS A 175 -23.59 21.13 -0.14
CA LYS A 175 -23.67 21.17 1.33
C LYS A 175 -22.50 20.38 1.93
N ARG A 176 -21.65 21.08 2.67
CA ARG A 176 -20.55 20.51 3.45
C ARG A 176 -21.10 19.43 4.39
N LYS A 177 -20.40 18.30 4.56
CA LYS A 177 -20.70 17.30 5.59
C LYS A 177 -20.77 17.88 7.00
N SER A 178 -20.16 19.06 7.24
CA SER A 178 -20.26 19.79 8.51
C SER A 178 -21.64 20.41 8.79
N VAL A 179 -22.58 20.36 7.84
CA VAL A 179 -23.95 20.91 7.97
C VAL A 179 -25.01 19.81 8.07
N MET A 180 -24.62 18.53 8.09
CA MET A 180 -25.53 17.42 8.42
C MET A 180 -25.60 17.25 9.93
N THR A 181 -26.75 17.60 10.53
CA THR A 181 -27.12 17.18 11.88
C THR A 181 -27.59 15.72 11.86
N ASP A 182 -26.72 14.79 11.45
CA ASP A 182 -27.07 13.37 11.27
C ASP A 182 -26.81 12.52 12.52
N TYR A 183 -26.92 13.12 13.70
CA TYR A 183 -27.16 12.40 14.93
C TYR A 183 -28.41 12.99 15.58
N GLY A 184 -29.57 12.46 15.20
CA GLY A 184 -30.75 12.58 16.06
C GLY A 184 -30.44 12.01 17.46
N PRO A 185 -31.19 12.40 18.50
CA PRO A 185 -30.85 12.12 19.91
C PRO A 185 -30.85 10.64 20.30
N PHE A 186 -31.15 9.72 19.37
CA PHE A 186 -31.25 8.30 19.65
C PHE A 186 -30.29 7.51 18.74
N PRO A 187 -29.41 6.66 19.31
CA PRO A 187 -28.62 5.74 18.51
C PRO A 187 -29.55 4.79 17.75
N MET A 188 -29.28 4.59 16.46
CA MET A 188 -30.08 3.69 15.64
C MET A 188 -30.09 2.28 16.24
N PRO A 189 -31.26 1.64 16.40
CA PRO A 189 -31.34 0.27 16.91
C PRO A 189 -30.62 -0.68 15.95
N LYS A 190 -29.74 -1.51 16.49
CA LYS A 190 -29.03 -2.55 15.75
C LYS A 190 -30.05 -3.47 15.09
N LYS A 191 -29.95 -3.67 13.77
CA LYS A 191 -30.72 -4.70 13.07
C LYS A 191 -30.42 -6.07 13.70
N PRO A 192 -31.44 -6.87 14.06
CA PRO A 192 -31.20 -8.22 14.56
C PRO A 192 -30.58 -9.09 13.45
N ARG A 193 -29.59 -9.87 13.86
CA ARG A 193 -28.89 -10.87 13.05
C ARG A 193 -29.86 -12.00 12.74
N VAL A 194 -30.21 -12.18 11.47
CA VAL A 194 -31.00 -13.33 11.02
C VAL A 194 -30.11 -14.57 11.10
N GLU A 195 -30.42 -15.47 12.02
CA GLU A 195 -29.83 -16.81 12.10
C GLU A 195 -30.45 -17.66 10.97
N ALA A 196 -29.61 -18.15 10.07
CA ALA A 196 -30.03 -19.10 9.05
C ALA A 196 -30.08 -20.50 9.66
N THR A 197 -31.28 -20.94 10.05
CA THR A 197 -31.58 -22.34 10.32
C THR A 197 -32.04 -22.98 9.01
N ALA A 198 -31.29 -23.96 8.50
CA ALA A 198 -31.76 -24.88 7.48
C ALA A 198 -31.36 -26.29 7.89
N GLN A 199 -32.33 -27.02 8.44
CA GLN A 199 -32.27 -28.46 8.65
C GLN A 199 -33.11 -29.13 7.57
N ASN A 200 -32.44 -29.98 6.79
CA ASN A 200 -32.87 -31.22 6.14
C ASN A 200 -34.27 -31.33 5.49
N MET A 201 -34.29 -31.74 4.22
CA MET A 201 -34.98 -32.97 3.78
C MET A 201 -34.42 -33.48 2.44
N CYS A 202 -34.02 -34.76 2.41
CA CYS A 202 -34.39 -35.78 1.41
C CYS A 202 -33.21 -36.73 1.09
N GLY A 203 -33.37 -38.02 1.42
CA GLY A 203 -32.43 -39.09 1.05
C GLY A 203 -32.38 -40.24 2.05
N LEU A 204 -33.51 -40.95 2.22
CA LEU A 204 -33.60 -42.26 2.87
C LEU A 204 -33.74 -43.33 1.77
N MET A 205 -33.28 -44.55 2.09
CA MET A 205 -33.26 -45.82 1.31
C MET A 205 -31.91 -46.09 0.61
N ASP A 206 -31.21 -47.20 0.82
CA ASP A 206 -31.48 -48.42 1.59
C ASP A 206 -30.17 -49.11 2.00
N GLU A 207 -30.30 -49.91 3.06
CA GLU A 207 -29.30 -50.79 3.68
C GLU A 207 -28.94 -51.97 2.76
N HIS A 208 -27.67 -52.40 2.79
CA HIS A 208 -27.37 -53.82 2.98
C HIS A 208 -25.92 -54.00 3.42
N GLU A 209 -25.77 -54.51 4.63
CA GLU A 209 -24.57 -55.17 5.13
C GLU A 209 -24.22 -56.35 4.21
N ASP A 210 -22.94 -56.54 3.92
CA ASP A 210 -22.41 -57.89 3.78
C ASP A 210 -20.99 -57.99 4.36
N HIS A 211 -20.87 -59.03 5.15
CA HIS A 211 -19.77 -59.48 5.96
C HIS A 211 -18.77 -60.32 5.14
N ILE A 212 -17.59 -60.55 5.72
CA ILE A 212 -16.68 -61.72 5.56
C ILE A 212 -15.50 -61.60 4.57
N PHE A 213 -14.31 -61.62 5.19
CA PHE A 213 -13.06 -62.32 4.85
C PHE A 213 -12.85 -62.83 3.42
N HIS A 214 -11.70 -62.44 2.84
CA HIS A 214 -10.56 -63.35 2.68
C HIS A 214 -9.24 -62.60 2.56
#